data_AF-A0A535ZQL9-F1
#
_entry.id   AF-A0A535ZQL9-F1
#
_cell.length_a   1.000
_cell.length_b   1.000
_cell.length_c   1.000
_cell.angle_alpha   90.00
_cell.angle_beta   90.00
_cell.angle_gamma   90.00
#
_symmetry.space_group_name_H-M   'P 1'
#
loop_
_entity.id
_entity.type
_entity.pdbx_description
1 polymer ?
#
loop_
_entity_poly.entity_id
_entity_poly.type
_entity_poly.pdbx_seq_one_letter_code
_entity_poly.pdbx_strand_id
1 'polypeptide(L)'
;MKKSLIPTGVISLVVLGLVVAMFVVNTGVFAVHANSDINIHVVEHADTDTVGDADNGKPSPDALGNVLAFHNPVYDAADKKKVGVDNGQCTRTIADPTNGVWECFWTVILAKGQITVEGPFDDNGTDTMLAITGGTGAYKEARGQMRLHVHTVVNGAKNRPPC
;
A
#
# COMPACT_ATOMS: atom_id res chain seq x y z
N MET A 1 49.34 -0.11 65.71
CA MET A 1 49.13 0.53 64.39
C MET A 1 49.51 -0.46 63.29
N LYS A 2 48.56 -1.04 62.58
CA LYS A 2 48.80 -1.78 61.32
C LYS A 2 47.72 -1.34 60.33
N LYS A 3 48.09 -0.42 59.43
CA LYS A 3 47.21 0.05 58.35
C LYS A 3 47.22 -1.02 57.26
N SER A 4 46.10 -1.72 57.08
CA SER A 4 45.90 -2.62 55.96
C SER A 4 45.65 -1.79 54.71
N LEU A 5 46.66 -1.72 53.83
CA LEU A 5 46.48 -1.22 52.47
C LEU A 5 45.72 -2.28 51.68
N ILE A 6 44.43 -2.06 51.46
CA ILE A 6 43.71 -2.77 50.42
C ILE A 6 44.22 -2.19 49.08
N PRO A 7 44.80 -3.01 48.19
CA PRO A 7 45.35 -2.51 46.94
C PRO A 7 44.19 -2.04 46.05
N THR A 8 44.17 -0.73 45.78
CA THR A 8 43.23 -0.01 44.90
C THR A 8 43.06 -0.64 43.51
N GLY A 9 43.98 -1.51 43.08
CA GLY A 9 43.88 -2.28 41.84
C GLY A 9 42.73 -3.30 41.81
N VAL A 10 42.40 -3.94 42.94
CA VAL A 10 41.35 -4.98 42.98
C VAL A 10 39.95 -4.36 42.87
N ILE A 11 39.77 -3.15 43.43
CA ILE A 11 38.50 -2.41 43.35
C ILE A 11 38.27 -1.89 41.92
N SER A 12 39.32 -1.44 41.22
CA SER A 12 39.20 -0.94 39.84
C SER A 12 38.85 -2.04 38.83
N LEU A 13 39.38 -3.25 39.00
CA LEU A 13 39.07 -4.39 38.11
C LEU A 13 37.63 -4.89 38.25
N VAL A 14 37.08 -4.87 39.47
CA VAL A 14 35.67 -5.25 39.71
C VAL A 14 34.71 -4.20 39.16
N VAL A 15 35.02 -2.91 39.33
CA VAL A 15 34.21 -1.82 38.78
C VAL A 15 34.23 -1.83 37.24
N LEU A 16 35.39 -2.06 36.62
CA LEU A 16 35.49 -2.14 35.15
C LEU A 16 34.75 -3.36 34.59
N GLY A 17 34.83 -4.52 35.26
CA GLY A 17 34.09 -5.72 34.87
C GLY A 17 32.57 -5.55 34.96
N LEU A 18 32.06 -4.82 35.96
CA LEU A 18 30.64 -4.51 36.09
C LEU A 18 30.14 -3.51 35.04
N VAL A 19 30.95 -2.51 34.66
CA VAL A 19 30.60 -1.54 33.61
C VAL A 19 30.59 -2.19 32.22
N VAL A 20 31.53 -3.09 31.93
CA VAL A 20 31.52 -3.86 30.67
C VAL A 20 30.33 -4.82 30.62
N ALA A 21 30.00 -5.48 31.73
CA ALA A 21 28.81 -6.34 31.80
C ALA A 21 27.51 -5.54 31.58
N MET A 22 27.40 -4.32 32.10
CA MET A 22 26.24 -3.44 31.87
C MET A 22 26.13 -2.91 30.44
N PHE A 23 27.26 -2.74 29.73
CA PHE A 23 27.24 -2.33 28.31
C PHE A 23 26.77 -3.45 27.37
N VAL A 24 27.05 -4.71 27.67
CA VAL A 24 26.68 -5.86 26.81
C VAL A 24 25.19 -6.20 26.90
N VAL A 25 24.51 -5.87 28.02
CA VAL A 25 23.05 -6.12 28.14
C VAL A 25 22.19 -5.08 27.42
N ASN A 26 22.75 -3.93 27.01
CA ASN A 26 21.97 -2.81 26.45
C ASN A 26 21.98 -2.74 24.91
N THR A 27 22.66 -3.64 24.21
CA THR A 27 22.65 -3.68 22.72
C THR A 27 21.55 -4.59 22.15
N GLY A 28 20.78 -5.26 23.01
CA GLY A 28 19.64 -6.09 22.62
C GLY A 28 18.35 -5.29 22.47
N VAL A 29 18.34 -4.24 21.65
CA VAL A 29 17.07 -3.66 21.18
C VAL A 29 16.52 -4.61 20.12
N PHE A 30 15.97 -5.74 20.57
CA PHE A 30 15.07 -6.51 19.71
C PHE A 30 13.83 -5.65 19.52
N ALA A 31 13.83 -4.87 18.44
CA ALA A 31 12.59 -4.36 17.88
C ALA A 31 11.80 -5.59 17.42
N VAL A 32 11.02 -6.17 18.33
CA VAL A 32 9.96 -7.13 18.02
C VAL A 32 8.95 -6.34 17.20
N HIS A 33 9.18 -6.25 15.89
CA HIS A 33 8.12 -5.91 14.96
C HIS A 33 7.18 -7.11 15.01
N ALA A 34 6.11 -6.99 15.79
CA ALA A 34 4.95 -7.82 15.60
C ALA A 34 4.42 -7.46 14.20
N ASN A 35 4.93 -8.14 13.18
CA ASN A 35 4.39 -8.10 11.82
C ASN A 35 3.10 -8.92 11.85
N SER A 36 2.05 -8.34 12.43
CA SER A 36 0.71 -8.90 12.30
C SER A 36 0.25 -8.60 10.89
N ASP A 37 -0.03 -9.63 10.11
CA ASP A 37 -0.69 -9.47 8.82
C ASP A 37 -2.03 -8.74 9.02
N ILE A 38 -2.11 -7.50 8.54
CA ILE A 38 -3.34 -6.71 8.57
C ILE A 38 -4.03 -6.91 7.21
N ASN A 39 -5.22 -7.51 7.23
CA ASN A 39 -6.08 -7.55 6.05
C ASN A 39 -7.12 -6.43 6.12
N ILE A 40 -7.19 -5.63 5.06
CA ILE A 40 -8.20 -4.59 4.88
C ILE A 40 -8.99 -4.96 3.64
N HIS A 41 -10.30 -5.13 3.79
CA HIS A 41 -11.22 -5.34 2.69
C HIS A 41 -12.18 -4.16 2.62
N VAL A 42 -12.18 -3.50 1.47
CA VAL A 42 -13.03 -2.37 1.12
C VAL A 42 -13.59 -2.56 -0.28
N VAL A 43 -14.70 -1.90 -0.57
CA VAL A 43 -15.37 -1.93 -1.87
C VAL A 43 -15.37 -0.52 -2.45
N GLU A 44 -14.73 -0.34 -3.59
CA GLU A 44 -14.80 0.91 -4.37
C GLU A 44 -16.10 0.95 -5.19
N HIS A 45 -16.73 2.11 -5.29
CA HIS A 45 -17.75 2.36 -6.32
C HIS A 45 -17.18 3.27 -7.39
N ALA A 46 -16.86 2.72 -8.57
CA ALA A 46 -16.25 3.42 -9.70
C ALA A 46 -17.22 4.43 -10.39
N ASP A 47 -17.55 5.51 -9.69
CA ASP A 47 -18.58 6.48 -10.07
C ASP A 47 -18.03 7.62 -10.94
N THR A 48 -16.71 7.90 -10.86
CA THR A 48 -16.09 9.11 -11.43
C THR A 48 -15.07 8.86 -12.53
N ASP A 49 -14.84 7.59 -12.85
CA ASP A 49 -13.89 7.11 -13.83
C ASP A 49 -14.05 7.82 -15.18
N THR A 50 -13.00 8.49 -15.61
CA THR A 50 -12.99 9.25 -16.86
C THR A 50 -11.68 9.03 -17.60
N VAL A 51 -11.77 8.66 -18.87
CA VAL A 51 -10.61 8.49 -19.75
C VAL A 51 -10.30 9.79 -20.48
N GLY A 52 -9.07 10.28 -20.31
CA GLY A 52 -8.48 11.35 -21.12
C GLY A 52 -7.71 10.78 -22.31
N ASP A 53 -7.94 11.35 -23.49
CA ASP A 53 -7.30 10.92 -24.74
C ASP A 53 -5.85 11.43 -24.85
N ALA A 54 -4.92 10.54 -25.20
CA ALA A 54 -3.53 10.89 -25.51
C ALA A 54 -3.26 11.18 -27.00
N ASP A 55 -4.21 10.85 -27.89
CA ASP A 55 -4.00 10.75 -29.35
C ASP A 55 -3.93 12.09 -30.14
N ASN A 56 -4.31 13.24 -29.59
CA ASN A 56 -4.28 14.54 -30.30
C ASN A 56 -5.08 14.62 -31.64
N GLY A 57 -6.00 13.71 -31.99
CA GLY A 57 -6.76 13.91 -33.23
C GLY A 57 -7.99 13.03 -33.48
N LYS A 58 -8.10 11.84 -32.88
CA LYS A 58 -9.28 10.99 -32.95
C LYS A 58 -9.55 10.31 -31.60
N PRO A 59 -10.55 10.78 -30.83
CA PRO A 59 -10.93 10.18 -29.56
C PRO A 59 -11.16 8.68 -29.70
N SER A 60 -10.44 7.91 -28.90
CA SER A 60 -10.60 6.47 -28.80
C SER A 60 -10.31 6.11 -27.35
N PRO A 61 -11.32 5.74 -26.54
CA PRO A 61 -11.12 5.49 -25.11
C PRO A 61 -10.12 4.37 -24.83
N ASP A 62 -9.89 3.47 -25.80
CA ASP A 62 -8.96 2.36 -25.69
C ASP A 62 -7.57 2.61 -26.32
N ALA A 63 -7.23 3.85 -26.68
CA ALA A 63 -5.93 4.14 -27.29
C ALA A 63 -4.78 3.96 -26.28
N LEU A 64 -3.63 3.46 -26.77
CA LEU A 64 -2.41 3.38 -25.97
C LEU A 64 -2.01 4.75 -25.44
N GLY A 65 -1.61 4.80 -24.17
CA GLY A 65 -1.21 6.04 -23.50
C GLY A 65 -2.37 6.88 -22.96
N ASN A 66 -3.62 6.52 -23.23
CA ASN A 66 -4.76 7.15 -22.56
C ASN A 66 -4.64 7.04 -21.05
N VAL A 67 -5.18 8.04 -20.35
CA VAL A 67 -5.16 8.09 -18.89
C VAL A 67 -6.58 7.98 -18.36
N LEU A 68 -6.87 6.90 -17.66
CA LEU A 68 -8.04 6.77 -16.80
C LEU A 68 -7.76 7.52 -15.49
N ALA A 69 -8.60 8.46 -15.09
CA ALA A 69 -8.48 9.17 -13.82
C ALA A 69 -9.76 9.04 -13.00
N PHE A 70 -9.63 8.95 -11.67
CA PHE A 70 -10.75 8.65 -10.78
C PHE A 70 -10.57 9.23 -9.36
N HIS A 71 -11.71 9.46 -8.68
CA HIS A 71 -11.84 9.79 -7.27
C HIS A 71 -13.13 9.20 -6.70
N ASN A 72 -13.08 7.95 -6.24
CA ASN A 72 -14.28 7.18 -5.96
C ASN A 72 -14.56 7.02 -4.46
N PRO A 73 -15.83 6.89 -4.04
CA PRO A 73 -16.15 6.53 -2.67
C PRO A 73 -15.79 5.06 -2.39
N VAL A 74 -15.24 4.84 -1.19
CA VAL A 74 -14.81 3.52 -0.73
C VAL A 74 -15.66 3.10 0.47
N TYR A 75 -16.20 1.89 0.43
CA TYR A 75 -17.13 1.29 1.39
C TYR A 75 -16.48 0.14 2.16
N ASP A 76 -17.10 -0.22 3.29
CA ASP A 76 -16.73 -1.40 4.05
C ASP A 76 -16.94 -2.71 3.26
N ALA A 77 -16.36 -3.80 3.75
CA ALA A 77 -16.46 -5.12 3.10
C ALA A 77 -17.89 -5.65 2.92
N ALA A 78 -18.87 -5.10 3.64
CA ALA A 78 -20.28 -5.45 3.51
C ALA A 78 -21.01 -4.62 2.44
N ASP A 79 -20.33 -3.63 1.86
CA ASP A 79 -20.88 -2.65 0.92
C ASP A 79 -22.12 -1.94 1.49
N LYS A 80 -21.96 -1.34 2.68
CA LYS A 80 -23.03 -0.64 3.40
C LYS A 80 -22.65 0.74 3.90
N LYS A 81 -21.40 0.92 4.31
CA LYS A 81 -20.95 2.18 4.91
C LYS A 81 -19.73 2.70 4.21
N LYS A 82 -19.79 3.96 3.75
CA LYS A 82 -18.61 4.68 3.25
C LYS A 82 -17.58 4.81 4.37
N VAL A 83 -16.38 4.28 4.15
CA VAL A 83 -15.24 4.31 5.08
C VAL A 83 -14.10 5.20 4.60
N GLY A 84 -14.17 5.66 3.35
CA GLY A 84 -13.14 6.50 2.76
C GLY A 84 -13.46 6.91 1.33
N VAL A 85 -12.40 7.28 0.62
CA VAL A 85 -12.34 7.50 -0.82
C VAL A 85 -11.04 6.94 -1.33
N ASP A 86 -10.92 6.77 -2.63
CA ASP A 86 -9.63 6.68 -3.29
C ASP A 86 -9.49 7.79 -4.34
N ASN A 87 -8.28 7.93 -4.86
CA ASN A 87 -8.03 8.66 -6.09
C ASN A 87 -6.78 8.12 -6.76
N GLY A 88 -6.76 8.18 -8.08
CA GLY A 88 -5.59 7.76 -8.83
C GLY A 88 -5.76 7.93 -10.31
N GLN A 89 -4.90 7.23 -11.02
CA GLN A 89 -4.98 7.10 -12.44
C GLN A 89 -4.41 5.77 -12.92
N CYS A 90 -4.75 5.43 -14.15
CA CYS A 90 -4.11 4.37 -14.89
C CYS A 90 -3.77 4.80 -16.32
N THR A 91 -2.66 4.31 -16.84
CA THR A 91 -2.26 4.52 -18.25
C THR A 91 -2.52 3.25 -19.07
N ARG A 92 -3.14 3.37 -20.25
CA ARG A 92 -3.38 2.23 -21.14
C ARG A 92 -2.07 1.71 -21.70
N THR A 93 -1.69 0.49 -21.35
CA THR A 93 -0.44 -0.16 -21.81
C THR A 93 -0.68 -1.23 -22.86
N ILE A 94 -1.89 -1.82 -22.92
CA ILE A 94 -2.31 -2.75 -23.98
C ILE A 94 -3.68 -2.32 -24.52
N ALA A 95 -3.72 -1.87 -25.77
CA ALA A 95 -4.95 -1.50 -26.48
C ALA A 95 -5.59 -2.71 -27.16
N ASP A 96 -6.24 -3.57 -26.38
CA ASP A 96 -7.06 -4.68 -26.86
C ASP A 96 -8.50 -4.57 -26.31
N PRO A 97 -9.56 -4.78 -27.13
CA PRO A 97 -10.95 -4.66 -26.67
C PRO A 97 -11.41 -5.72 -25.67
N THR A 98 -10.65 -6.80 -25.50
CA THR A 98 -11.01 -7.93 -24.61
C THR A 98 -10.00 -8.13 -23.49
N ASN A 99 -8.71 -7.97 -23.79
CA ASN A 99 -7.58 -8.20 -22.90
C ASN A 99 -6.72 -6.94 -22.77
N GLY A 100 -7.38 -5.78 -22.76
CA GLY A 100 -6.71 -4.53 -22.49
C GLY A 100 -6.14 -4.51 -21.08
N VAL A 101 -5.06 -3.76 -20.90
CA VAL A 101 -4.37 -3.63 -19.62
C VAL A 101 -4.08 -2.16 -19.37
N TRP A 102 -4.37 -1.76 -18.14
CA TRP A 102 -4.03 -0.46 -17.59
C TRP A 102 -2.96 -0.64 -16.52
N GLU A 103 -1.93 0.20 -16.53
CA GLU A 103 -0.97 0.29 -15.43
C GLU A 103 -1.42 1.42 -14.49
N CYS A 104 -1.74 1.07 -13.25
CA CYS A 104 -2.42 1.95 -12.30
C CYS A 104 -1.53 2.34 -11.13
N PHE A 105 -1.75 3.56 -10.63
CA PHE A 105 -1.34 3.95 -9.27
C PHE A 105 -2.44 4.76 -8.62
N TRP A 106 -2.73 4.48 -7.34
CA TRP A 106 -3.72 5.22 -6.59
C TRP A 106 -3.47 5.20 -5.10
N THR A 107 -4.28 5.99 -4.40
CA THR A 107 -4.25 6.11 -2.94
C THR A 107 -5.63 5.81 -2.38
N VAL A 108 -5.73 4.84 -1.46
CA VAL A 108 -6.92 4.62 -0.64
C VAL A 108 -6.80 5.48 0.62
N ILE A 109 -7.77 6.35 0.86
CA ILE A 109 -7.79 7.34 1.95
C ILE A 109 -8.87 6.92 2.96
N LEU A 110 -8.42 6.46 4.12
CA LEU A 110 -9.27 6.02 5.23
C LEU A 110 -9.13 6.98 6.42
N ALA A 111 -10.04 6.86 7.40
CA ALA A 111 -10.05 7.72 8.59
C ALA A 111 -8.74 7.72 9.40
N LYS A 112 -7.94 6.65 9.31
CA LYS A 112 -6.68 6.49 10.07
C LYS A 112 -5.41 6.77 9.26
N GLY A 113 -5.54 7.13 7.98
CA GLY A 113 -4.41 7.37 7.09
C GLY A 113 -4.66 6.90 5.67
N GLN A 114 -3.61 6.92 4.88
CA GLN A 114 -3.63 6.59 3.46
C GLN A 114 -2.82 5.34 3.16
N ILE A 115 -3.17 4.62 2.09
CA ILE A 115 -2.43 3.45 1.58
C ILE A 115 -2.20 3.68 0.08
N THR A 116 -0.97 3.64 -0.39
CA THR A 116 -0.62 3.79 -1.80
C THR A 116 -0.42 2.42 -2.46
N VAL A 117 -0.98 2.26 -3.66
CA VAL A 117 -1.01 0.99 -4.40
C VAL A 117 -0.60 1.24 -5.85
N GLU A 118 0.15 0.32 -6.46
CA GLU A 118 0.52 0.35 -7.88
C GLU A 118 0.50 -1.04 -8.53
N GLY A 119 0.17 -1.12 -9.81
CA GLY A 119 0.13 -2.37 -10.57
C GLY A 119 -0.99 -2.42 -11.63
N PRO A 120 -1.18 -3.58 -12.29
CA PRO A 120 -2.05 -3.69 -13.46
C PRO A 120 -3.54 -3.84 -13.10
N PHE A 121 -4.39 -3.39 -14.02
CA PHE A 121 -5.82 -3.68 -14.10
C PHE A 121 -6.13 -4.28 -15.48
N ASP A 122 -6.76 -5.47 -15.49
CA ASP A 122 -7.06 -6.22 -16.70
C ASP A 122 -8.55 -6.07 -17.08
N ASP A 123 -8.83 -5.57 -18.29
CA ASP A 123 -10.20 -5.33 -18.79
C ASP A 123 -11.05 -6.62 -18.86
N ASN A 124 -10.41 -7.79 -18.91
CA ASN A 124 -11.08 -9.10 -18.91
C ASN A 124 -11.64 -9.51 -17.53
N GLY A 125 -11.43 -8.69 -16.50
CA GLY A 125 -11.92 -8.92 -15.13
C GLY A 125 -11.11 -9.95 -14.35
N THR A 126 -9.92 -10.33 -14.82
CA THR A 126 -8.99 -11.16 -14.05
C THR A 126 -8.48 -10.39 -12.85
N ASP A 127 -8.49 -11.05 -11.68
CA ASP A 127 -7.93 -10.46 -10.47
C ASP A 127 -6.44 -10.23 -10.63
N THR A 128 -5.99 -9.01 -10.32
CA THR A 128 -4.59 -8.64 -10.32
C THR A 128 -4.07 -8.49 -8.89
N MET A 129 -2.77 -8.70 -8.72
CA MET A 129 -2.07 -8.49 -7.45
C MET A 129 -1.16 -7.27 -7.59
N LEU A 130 -1.52 -6.21 -6.89
CA LEU A 130 -0.82 -4.93 -6.90
C LEU A 130 0.08 -4.78 -5.68
N ALA A 131 1.13 -3.98 -5.82
CA ALA A 131 2.04 -3.69 -4.73
C ALA A 131 1.48 -2.59 -3.83
N ILE A 132 1.47 -2.82 -2.52
CA ILE A 132 1.30 -1.75 -1.53
C ILE A 132 2.67 -1.10 -1.34
N THR A 133 2.80 0.16 -1.78
CA THR A 133 4.08 0.88 -1.83
C THR A 133 4.33 1.77 -0.63
N GLY A 134 3.29 2.03 0.18
CA GLY A 134 3.41 2.91 1.34
C GLY A 134 2.08 3.32 1.94
N GLY A 135 2.16 4.28 2.85
CA GLY A 135 1.00 4.84 3.50
C GLY A 135 1.35 5.95 4.50
N THR A 136 0.33 6.42 5.22
CA THR A 136 0.45 7.46 6.25
C THR A 136 -0.36 7.08 7.49
N GLY A 137 -0.18 7.82 8.59
CA GLY A 137 -0.93 7.59 9.83
C GLY A 137 -0.72 6.17 10.36
N ALA A 138 -1.81 5.43 10.59
CA ALA A 138 -1.77 4.03 11.02
C ALA A 138 -1.12 3.09 10.00
N TYR A 139 -0.94 3.53 8.76
CA TYR A 139 -0.40 2.74 7.65
C TYR A 139 0.99 3.23 7.18
N LYS A 140 1.68 4.05 7.99
CA LYS A 140 2.97 4.69 7.61
C LYS A 140 4.08 3.73 7.15
N GLU A 141 4.03 2.47 7.58
CA GLU A 141 5.00 1.42 7.25
C GLU A 141 4.40 0.33 6.35
N ALA A 142 3.20 0.55 5.81
CA ALA A 142 2.49 -0.44 5.01
C ALA A 142 3.31 -0.87 3.78
N ARG A 143 3.48 -2.18 3.63
CA ARG A 143 4.03 -2.88 2.47
C ARG A 143 3.29 -4.20 2.35
N GLY A 144 3.21 -4.74 1.13
CA GLY A 144 2.51 -5.99 0.89
C GLY A 144 1.84 -5.98 -0.46
N GLN A 145 0.70 -6.66 -0.53
CA GLN A 145 -0.04 -6.85 -1.77
C GLN A 145 -1.51 -6.49 -1.59
N MET A 146 -2.11 -5.95 -2.64
CA MET A 146 -3.54 -5.71 -2.75
C MET A 146 -4.08 -6.58 -3.88
N ARG A 147 -5.12 -7.36 -3.59
CA ARG A 147 -5.87 -8.09 -4.63
C ARG A 147 -6.98 -7.19 -5.14
N LEU A 148 -6.93 -6.84 -6.41
CA LEU A 148 -8.02 -6.13 -7.09
C LEU A 148 -8.99 -7.18 -7.66
N HIS A 149 -10.26 -7.07 -7.31
CA HIS A 149 -11.33 -7.92 -7.81
C HIS A 149 -12.48 -7.06 -8.29
N VAL A 150 -12.89 -7.24 -9.55
CA VAL A 150 -13.97 -6.45 -10.16
C VAL A 150 -15.33 -7.04 -9.78
N HIS A 151 -16.07 -6.32 -8.94
CA HIS A 151 -17.45 -6.68 -8.61
C HIS A 151 -18.41 -6.15 -9.68
N THR A 152 -18.78 -7.00 -10.64
CA THR A 152 -19.79 -6.76 -11.70
C THR A 152 -19.30 -5.91 -12.88
N VAL A 153 -18.90 -6.58 -13.96
CA VAL A 153 -19.07 -6.04 -15.32
C VAL A 153 -20.58 -6.02 -15.59
N VAL A 154 -21.20 -4.84 -15.67
CA VAL A 154 -22.64 -4.77 -16.01
C VAL A 154 -22.80 -5.20 -17.47
N ASN A 155 -23.10 -6.50 -17.65
CA ASN A 155 -23.47 -7.20 -18.88
C ASN A 155 -22.58 -6.91 -20.10
N GLY A 156 -21.74 -7.89 -20.41
CA GLY A 156 -20.74 -7.87 -21.47
C GLY A 156 -21.17 -7.20 -22.78
N ALA A 157 -20.20 -6.55 -23.43
CA ALA A 157 -20.23 -6.22 -24.84
C ALA A 157 -21.63 -5.83 -25.37
N LYS A 158 -22.03 -4.56 -25.19
CA LYS A 158 -22.52 -3.80 -26.36
C LYS A 158 -22.73 -2.30 -26.21
N ASN A 159 -22.83 -1.67 -25.04
CA ASN A 159 -23.17 -0.21 -25.01
C ASN A 159 -22.87 0.54 -23.69
N ARG A 160 -21.73 0.32 -23.02
CA ARG A 160 -21.28 1.24 -21.97
C ARG A 160 -19.82 1.63 -22.22
N PRO A 161 -19.47 2.94 -22.17
CA PRO A 161 -18.08 3.35 -22.22
C PRO A 161 -17.34 2.68 -21.05
N PRO A 162 -16.08 2.28 -21.27
CA PRO A 162 -15.34 1.44 -20.33
C PRO A 162 -15.32 2.09 -18.95
N CYS A 163 -15.76 1.31 -17.96
CA CYS A 163 -15.30 1.45 -16.58
C CYS A 163 -13.91 0.83 -16.57
#